data_AF-A0A6C0BHE7-F1
#
_entry.id   AF-A0A6C0BHE7-F1
#
_cell.length_a   1.000
_cell.length_b   1.000
_cell.length_c   1.000
_cell.angle_alpha   90.00
_cell.angle_beta   90.00
_cell.angle_gamma   90.00
#
_symmetry.space_group_name_H-M   'P 1'
#
loop_
_entity.id
_entity.type
_entity.pdbx_description
1 polymer ?
#
loop_
_entity_poly.entity_id
_entity_poly.type
_entity_poly.pdbx_seq_one_letter_code
_entity_poly.pdbx_strand_id
1 'polypeptide(L)' 'MSLTKNFCHCVKKVRHSIKLRQGQKRTKGARESAAIAVCVKSVLQTKGLTLKKVRCLPKKKARLFTQKLRK' A
#
# COMPACT_ATOMS: atom_id res chain seq x y z
N MET A 1 0.56 13.70 -10.03
CA MET A 1 1.41 12.98 -9.03
C MET A 1 1.88 11.65 -9.59
N SER A 2 3.10 11.19 -9.28
CA SER A 2 3.57 9.87 -9.72
C SER A 2 2.84 8.73 -9.01
N LEU A 3 2.69 7.58 -9.69
CA LEU A 3 2.03 6.38 -9.16
C LEU A 3 2.56 6.01 -7.75
N THR A 4 3.88 6.05 -7.58
CA THR A 4 4.57 5.79 -6.31
C THR A 4 4.17 6.77 -5.20
N LYS A 5 4.05 8.07 -5.52
CA LYS A 5 3.61 9.08 -4.54
C LYS A 5 2.16 8.84 -4.12
N ASN A 6 1.28 8.57 -5.07
CA ASN A 6 -0.13 8.25 -4.79
C ASN A 6 -0.28 7.00 -3.93
N PHE A 7 0.45 5.94 -4.27
CA PHE A 7 0.43 4.69 -3.51
C PHE A 7 0.92 4.90 -2.07
N CYS A 8 2.07 5.52 -1.88
CA CYS A 8 2.60 5.76 -0.54
C CYS A 8 1.76 6.77 0.27
N HIS A 9 1.11 7.73 -0.39
CA HIS A 9 0.16 8.62 0.27
C HIS A 9 -1.09 7.85 0.74
N CYS A 10 -1.62 6.96 -0.11
CA CYS A 10 -2.71 6.06 0.26
C CYS A 10 -2.34 5.23 1.49
N VAL A 11 -1.18 4.57 1.50
CA VAL A 11 -0.75 3.73 2.63
C VAL A 11 -0.65 4.56 3.92
N LYS A 12 -0.05 5.76 3.83
CA LYS A 12 0.05 6.67 4.99
C LYS A 12 -1.31 7.12 5.50
N LYS A 13 -2.27 7.43 4.63
CA LYS A 13 -3.62 7.82 5.05
C LYS A 13 -4.36 6.65 5.68
N VAL A 14 -4.37 5.50 5.01
CA VAL A 14 -5.12 4.31 5.41
C VAL A 14 -4.58 3.69 6.69
N ARG A 15 -3.26 3.64 6.92
CA ARG A 15 -2.70 3.05 8.15
C ARG A 15 -3.17 3.73 9.44
N HIS A 16 -3.59 5.00 9.36
CA HIS A 16 -4.12 5.74 10.50
C HIS A 16 -5.62 5.47 10.72
N SER A 17 -6.35 5.09 9.66
CA SER A 17 -7.79 4.86 9.69
C SER A 17 -8.18 3.38 9.74
N ILE A 18 -7.26 2.45 9.47
CA ILE A 18 -7.59 1.03 9.35
C ILE A 18 -7.78 0.38 10.73
N LYS A 19 -8.97 -0.17 10.95
CA LYS A 19 -9.27 -1.03 12.10
C LYS A 19 -8.84 -2.45 11.76
N LEU A 20 -7.89 -2.98 12.51
CA LEU A 20 -7.47 -4.38 12.39
C LEU A 20 -8.53 -5.30 13.00
N ARG A 21 -8.67 -6.53 12.47
CA ARG A 21 -9.61 -7.53 13.00
C ARG A 21 -9.25 -7.92 14.44
N GLN A 22 -10.25 -8.33 15.22
CA GLN A 22 -10.02 -8.90 16.57
C GLN A 22 -9.03 -10.07 16.48
N GLY A 23 -8.10 -10.13 17.44
CA GLY A 23 -7.01 -11.10 17.47
C GLY A 23 -5.73 -10.68 16.71
N GLN A 24 -5.76 -9.65 15.86
CA GLN A 24 -4.54 -9.15 15.23
C GLN A 24 -3.73 -8.22 16.13
N LYS A 25 -2.42 -8.43 16.19
CA LYS A 25 -1.48 -7.55 16.90
C LYS A 25 -1.62 -6.12 16.36
N ARG A 26 -1.96 -5.16 17.23
CA ARG A 26 -2.18 -3.74 16.87
C ARG A 26 -0.87 -2.97 16.62
N THR A 27 0.11 -3.61 15.99
CA THR A 27 1.41 -2.99 15.72
C THR A 27 1.34 -2.10 14.48
N LYS A 28 2.28 -1.15 14.40
CA LYS A 28 2.44 -0.28 13.22
C LYS A 28 2.63 -1.09 11.94
N GLY A 29 3.40 -2.18 12.01
CA GLY A 29 3.62 -3.09 10.88
C GLY A 29 2.33 -3.76 10.39
N ALA A 30 1.46 -4.24 11.30
CA ALA A 30 0.19 -4.85 10.92
C ALA A 30 -0.75 -3.85 10.23
N ARG A 31 -0.82 -2.61 10.73
CA ARG A 31 -1.60 -1.54 10.07
C ARG A 31 -1.04 -1.17 8.71
N GLU A 32 0.28 -1.14 8.56
CA GLU A 32 0.93 -0.87 7.28
C GLU A 32 0.67 -1.99 6.27
N SER A 33 0.80 -3.25 6.66
CA SER A 33 0.46 -4.40 5.79
C SER A 33 -1.00 -4.38 5.34
N ALA A 34 -1.93 -4.13 6.26
CA ALA A 34 -3.35 -4.00 5.92
C ALA A 34 -3.62 -2.81 4.99
N ALA A 35 -2.98 -1.66 5.24
CA ALA A 35 -3.09 -0.49 4.39
C ALA A 35 -2.53 -0.73 2.99
N ILE A 36 -1.42 -1.48 2.86
CA ILE A 36 -0.87 -1.88 1.56
C ILE A 36 -1.91 -2.68 0.78
N ALA A 37 -2.53 -3.71 1.38
CA ALA A 37 -3.54 -4.52 0.70
C ALA A 37 -4.71 -3.68 0.16
N VAL A 38 -5.22 -2.75 0.97
CA VAL A 38 -6.28 -1.81 0.55
C VAL A 38 -5.80 -0.96 -0.62
N CYS A 39 -4.62 -0.34 -0.52
CA CYS A 39 -4.10 0.53 -1.57
C CYS A 39 -3.74 -0.24 -2.85
N VAL A 40 -3.36 -1.52 -2.77
CA VAL A 40 -3.18 -2.37 -3.96
C VAL A 40 -4.50 -2.51 -4.71
N LYS A 41 -5.59 -2.82 -4.02
CA LYS A 41 -6.92 -2.94 -4.62
C LYS A 41 -7.41 -1.62 -5.20
N SER A 42 -7.30 -0.52 -4.47
CA SER A 42 -7.84 0.77 -4.90
C SER A 42 -6.99 1.47 -5.97
N VAL A 43 -5.66 1.32 -5.94
CA VAL A 43 -4.72 2.10 -6.78
C VAL A 43 -4.09 1.28 -7.89
N LEU A 44 -3.68 0.04 -7.62
CA LEU A 44 -2.95 -0.79 -8.61
C LEU A 44 -3.89 -1.62 -9.45
N GLN A 45 -4.84 -2.33 -8.83
CA GLN A 45 -5.75 -3.23 -9.56
C GLN A 45 -6.66 -2.46 -10.52
N THR A 46 -7.07 -1.24 -10.17
CA THR A 46 -7.81 -0.31 -11.07
C THR A 46 -7.02 0.05 -12.33
N LYS A 47 -5.70 -0.17 -12.34
CA LYS A 47 -4.79 0.07 -13.48
C LYS A 47 -4.28 -1.22 -14.12
N GLY A 48 -4.84 -2.38 -13.76
CA GLY A 48 -4.37 -3.69 -14.25
C GLY A 48 -2.96 -4.07 -13.73
N LEU A 49 -2.54 -3.49 -12.61
CA LEU A 49 -1.25 -3.75 -11.97
C LEU A 49 -1.44 -4.45 -10.62
N THR A 50 -0.43 -5.19 -10.18
CA THR A 50 -0.31 -5.68 -8.81
C THR A 50 1.06 -5.39 -8.23
N LEU A 51 1.19 -5.53 -6.91
CA LEU A 51 2.38 -5.18 -6.15
C LEU A 51 3.41 -6.31 -6.21
N LYS A 52 4.65 -6.00 -6.61
CA LYS A 52 5.79 -6.92 -6.50
C LYS A 52 6.64 -6.59 -5.28
N LYS A 53 7.08 -5.33 -5.16
CA LYS A 53 7.82 -4.81 -3.99
C LYS A 53 7.42 -3.35 -3.75
N VAL A 54 7.31 -2.95 -2.49
CA VAL A 54 7.08 -1.55 -2.13
C VAL A 54 8.02 -1.10 -1.04
N ARG A 55 8.50 0.12 -1.18
CA ARG A 55 9.28 0.81 -0.16
C ARG A 55 8.80 2.25 -0.07
N CYS A 56 7.95 2.54 0.91
CA CYS A 56 7.46 3.89 1.16
C CYS A 56 8.35 4.62 2.17
N LEU A 57 9.57 4.97 1.75
CA LEU A 57 10.53 5.76 2.53
C LEU A 57 10.23 7.27 2.46
N PRO A 58 10.71 8.09 3.41
CA PRO A 58 10.56 9.54 3.35
C PRO A 58 11.17 10.12 2.06
N LYS A 59 10.27 10.75 1.27
CA LYS A 59 10.39 11.65 0.10
C LYS A 59 11.37 11.32 -1.05
N LYS A 60 12.59 10.80 -0.82
CA LYS A 60 13.61 10.66 -1.90
C LYS A 60 13.88 9.23 -2.39
N LYS A 61 13.46 8.20 -1.64
CA LYS A 61 13.73 6.78 -1.99
C LYS A 61 12.47 5.91 -2.06
N ALA A 62 11.30 6.52 -2.27
CA ALA A 62 10.07 5.76 -2.43
C ALA A 62 10.13 4.96 -3.74
N ARG A 63 10.02 3.63 -3.64
CA ARG A 63 10.05 2.73 -4.80
C ARG A 63 8.82 1.85 -4.78
N LEU A 64 8.13 1.79 -5.91
CA LEU A 64 6.99 0.93 -6.14
C LEU A 64 7.31 0.09 -7.37
N PHE A 65 7.52 -1.21 -7.14
CA PHE A 65 7.70 -2.18 -8.20
C PHE A 65 6.37 -2.89 -8.39
N THR A 66 5.80 -2.73 -9.58
CA THR A 66 4.56 -3.38 -9.98
C THR A 66 4.83 -4.48 -10.99
N GLN A 67 3.85 -5.37 -11.14
CA GLN A 67 3.79 -6.35 -12.22
C GLN A 67 2.39 -6.32 -12.84
N LYS A 68 2.23 -6.84 -14.05
CA LYS A 68 0.91 -6.95 -14.68
C LYS A 68 0.03 -7.90 -13.85
N LEU A 69 -1.21 -7.48 -13.59
CA LEU A 69 -2.21 -8.35 -12.99
C LEU A 69 -2.54 -9.45 -14.00
N ARG A 70 -2.23 -10.71 -13.67
CA ARG A 70 -2.69 -11.85 -14.45
C ARG A 70 -4.18 -12.02 -14.13
N LYS A 71 -5.01 -11.98 -15.17
CA LYS A 71 -6.44 -12.30 -15.08
C LYS A 71 -6.62 -13.81 -15.05
#